data_AF-A0AAW1QGW4-F1
#
_entry.id   AF-A0AAW1QGW4-F1
#
_cell.length_a   1.000
_cell.length_b   1.000
_cell.length_c   1.000
_cell.angle_alpha   90.00
_cell.angle_beta   90.00
_cell.angle_gamma   90.00
#
_symmetry.space_group_name_H-M   'P 1'
#
loop_
_entity.id
_entity.type
_entity.pdbx_description
1 polymer ?
#
loop_
_entity_poly.entity_id
_entity_poly.type
_entity_poly.pdbx_seq_one_letter_code
_entity_poly.pdbx_strand_id
1 'polypeptide(L)'
;MQLQRRLRDRDHEQKQSQLQQRMSQETAHAARIKHTQSHKALDEVRLQLDALQQAIDQRSSERQISHAAHAVSAHTFELESALASGRPFQQQLSSLKQVASEDPLLQAILCSLPSDFAGQVGPSASDQKLEDVKVAINVS
;
A
#
# COMPACT_ATOMS: atom_id res chain seq x y z
N MET A 1 21.02 -77.53 -35.80
CA MET A 1 21.35 -76.16 -36.26
C MET A 1 20.23 -75.13 -36.06
N GLN A 2 18.95 -75.45 -36.26
CA GLN A 2 17.85 -74.45 -36.16
C GLN A 2 17.55 -73.98 -34.72
N LEU A 3 17.68 -74.84 -33.71
CA LEU A 3 17.39 -74.49 -32.32
C LEU A 3 18.33 -73.40 -31.77
N GLN A 4 19.62 -73.46 -32.14
CA GLN A 4 20.64 -72.49 -31.74
C GLN A 4 20.50 -71.12 -32.41
N ARG A 5 19.80 -71.02 -33.56
CA ARG A 5 19.47 -69.72 -34.15
C ARG A 5 18.34 -69.06 -33.36
N ARG A 6 17.25 -69.80 -33.09
CA ARG A 6 16.11 -69.29 -32.30
C ARG A 6 16.46 -68.86 -30.87
N LEU A 7 17.47 -69.48 -30.25
CA LEU A 7 17.94 -69.06 -28.92
C LEU A 7 18.73 -67.74 -29.01
N ARG A 8 19.61 -67.61 -30.00
CA ARG A 8 20.32 -66.34 -30.24
C ARG A 8 19.36 -65.22 -30.60
N ASP A 9 18.40 -65.47 -31.49
CA ASP A 9 17.43 -64.46 -31.92
C ASP A 9 16.61 -63.94 -30.72
N ARG A 10 16.18 -64.84 -29.83
CA ARG A 10 15.51 -64.45 -28.57
C ARG A 10 16.41 -63.65 -27.63
N ASP A 11 17.67 -64.04 -27.46
CA ASP A 11 18.62 -63.28 -26.63
C ASP A 11 18.88 -61.88 -27.21
N HIS A 12 18.93 -61.75 -28.54
CA HIS A 12 19.07 -60.46 -29.22
C HIS A 12 17.83 -59.59 -29.06
N GLU A 13 16.63 -60.16 -29.22
CA GLU A 13 15.35 -59.47 -28.96
C GLU A 13 15.21 -59.04 -27.50
N GLN A 14 15.62 -59.88 -26.55
CA GLN A 14 15.60 -59.56 -25.12
C GLN A 14 16.58 -58.43 -24.78
N LYS A 15 17.79 -58.47 -25.33
CA LYS A 15 18.78 -57.40 -25.16
C LYS A 15 18.30 -56.09 -25.79
N GLN A 16 17.73 -56.12 -26.99
CA GLN A 16 17.17 -54.94 -27.63
C GLN A 16 15.99 -54.37 -26.83
N SER A 17 15.10 -55.23 -26.33
CA SER A 17 13.97 -54.80 -25.49
C SER A 17 14.45 -54.18 -24.18
N GLN A 18 15.48 -54.73 -23.53
CA GLN A 18 16.07 -54.14 -22.33
C GLN A 18 16.71 -52.77 -22.61
N LEU A 19 17.42 -52.63 -23.74
CA LEU A 19 18.03 -51.35 -24.12
C LEU A 19 16.96 -50.29 -24.40
N GLN A 20 15.90 -50.64 -25.14
CA GLN A 20 14.77 -49.74 -25.37
C GLN A 20 14.07 -49.36 -24.07
N GLN A 21 13.88 -50.31 -23.16
CA GLN A 21 13.25 -50.04 -21.87
C GLN A 21 14.12 -49.08 -21.03
N ARG A 22 15.44 -49.27 -20.98
CA ARG A 22 16.36 -48.34 -20.29
C ARG A 22 16.32 -46.94 -20.90
N MET A 23 16.39 -46.83 -22.23
CA MET A 23 16.29 -45.54 -22.93
C MET A 23 14.95 -44.83 -22.65
N SER A 24 13.84 -45.59 -22.63
CA SER A 24 12.51 -45.04 -22.30
C SER A 24 12.42 -44.56 -20.84
N GLN A 25 13.07 -45.26 -19.91
CA GLN A 25 13.11 -44.89 -18.49
C GLN A 25 13.97 -43.64 -18.26
N GLU A 26 15.13 -43.54 -18.90
CA GLU A 26 16.02 -42.38 -18.82
C GLU A 26 15.35 -41.12 -19.38
N THR A 27 14.70 -41.23 -20.53
CA THR A 27 13.96 -40.10 -21.14
C THR A 27 12.77 -39.67 -20.28
N ALA A 28 11.99 -40.62 -19.73
CA ALA A 28 10.90 -40.31 -18.81
C ALA A 28 11.40 -39.66 -17.51
N HIS A 29 12.54 -40.09 -16.98
CA HIS A 29 13.15 -39.51 -15.80
C HIS A 29 13.64 -38.07 -16.05
N ALA A 30 14.32 -37.84 -17.17
CA ALA A 30 14.76 -36.50 -17.59
C ALA A 30 13.58 -35.54 -17.80
N ALA A 31 12.49 -36.02 -18.40
CA ALA A 31 11.27 -35.23 -18.58
C ALA A 31 10.63 -34.86 -17.24
N ARG A 32 10.58 -35.79 -16.27
CA ARG A 32 10.08 -35.51 -14.91
C ARG A 32 10.93 -34.46 -14.22
N ILE A 33 12.25 -34.59 -14.22
CA ILE A 33 13.15 -33.61 -13.59
C ILE A 33 12.93 -32.20 -14.15
N LYS A 34 12.88 -32.07 -15.49
CA LYS A 34 12.62 -30.79 -16.14
C LYS A 34 11.28 -30.19 -15.71
N HIS A 35 10.24 -31.01 -15.69
CA HIS A 35 8.92 -30.58 -15.24
C HIS A 35 8.96 -30.09 -13.79
N THR A 36 9.57 -30.84 -12.87
CA THR A 36 9.67 -30.40 -11.46
C THR A 36 10.50 -29.12 -11.31
N GLN A 37 11.57 -28.96 -12.08
CA GLN A 37 12.39 -27.75 -12.08
C GLN A 37 11.60 -26.54 -12.61
N SER A 38 10.85 -26.69 -13.69
CA SER A 38 9.99 -25.65 -14.23
C SER A 38 8.89 -25.25 -13.24
N HIS A 39 8.25 -26.19 -12.57
CA HIS A 39 7.25 -25.89 -11.53
C HIS A 39 7.85 -25.16 -10.35
N LYS A 40 9.02 -25.59 -9.85
CA LYS A 40 9.74 -24.86 -8.78
C LYS A 40 10.08 -23.43 -9.17
N ALA A 41 10.57 -23.22 -10.40
CA ALA A 41 10.86 -21.88 -10.90
C ALA A 41 9.59 -21.01 -11.01
N LEU A 42 8.47 -21.59 -11.44
CA LEU A 42 7.19 -20.88 -11.50
C LEU A 42 6.64 -20.52 -10.11
N ASP A 43 6.79 -21.41 -9.13
CA ASP A 43 6.38 -21.15 -7.75
C ASP A 43 7.26 -20.07 -7.10
N GLU A 44 8.55 -20.05 -7.39
CA GLU A 44 9.46 -18.99 -6.95
C GLU A 44 9.09 -17.64 -7.57
N VAL A 45 8.78 -17.61 -8.87
CA VAL A 45 8.30 -16.39 -9.55
C VAL A 45 6.97 -15.91 -8.97
N ARG A 46 6.04 -16.82 -8.64
CA ARG A 46 4.76 -16.46 -7.99
C ARG A 46 4.99 -15.83 -6.61
N LEU A 47 5.86 -16.43 -5.79
CA LEU A 47 6.21 -15.89 -4.48
C LEU A 47 6.81 -14.48 -4.59
N GLN A 48 7.68 -14.26 -5.57
CA GLN A 48 8.27 -12.95 -5.84
C GLN A 48 7.23 -11.92 -6.29
N LEU A 49 6.26 -12.32 -7.12
CA LEU A 49 5.17 -11.45 -7.55
C LEU A 49 4.24 -11.08 -6.39
N ASP A 50 3.90 -12.03 -5.52
CA ASP A 50 3.07 -11.77 -4.34
C ASP A 50 3.78 -10.80 -3.37
N ALA A 51 5.09 -10.96 -3.18
CA ALA A 51 5.90 -10.04 -2.37
C ALA A 51 5.95 -8.62 -2.97
N LEU A 52 6.08 -8.51 -4.30
CA LEU A 52 6.04 -7.23 -5.00
C LEU A 52 4.68 -6.55 -4.86
N GLN A 53 3.59 -7.30 -4.99
CA GLN A 53 2.23 -6.78 -4.82
C GLN A 53 2.04 -6.24 -3.39
N GLN A 54 2.45 -7.00 -2.38
CA GLN A 54 2.40 -6.56 -0.98
C GLN A 54 3.22 -5.27 -0.75
N ALA A 55 4.43 -5.19 -1.31
CA ALA A 55 5.27 -3.99 -1.19
C ALA A 55 4.64 -2.76 -1.88
N ILE A 56 3.98 -2.97 -3.03
CA ILE A 56 3.26 -1.91 -3.74
C ILE A 56 2.05 -1.43 -2.93
N ASP A 57 1.26 -2.35 -2.38
CA ASP A 57 0.07 -2.04 -1.59
C ASP A 57 0.45 -1.30 -0.30
N GLN A 58 1.50 -1.76 0.40
CA GLN A 58 2.02 -1.07 1.57
C GLN A 58 2.51 0.34 1.22
N ARG A 59 3.27 0.50 0.14
CA ARG A 59 3.74 1.82 -0.32
C ARG A 59 2.59 2.74 -0.74
N SER A 60 1.52 2.18 -1.30
CA SER A 60 0.29 2.92 -1.64
C SER A 60 -0.40 3.43 -0.37
N SER A 61 -0.55 2.57 0.64
CA SER A 61 -1.10 2.93 1.94
C SER A 61 -0.28 4.02 2.64
N GLU A 62 1.04 3.86 2.70
CA GLU A 62 1.95 4.87 3.28
C GLU A 62 1.84 6.23 2.57
N ARG A 63 1.74 6.23 1.24
CA ARG A 63 1.52 7.46 0.46
C ARG A 63 0.17 8.10 0.76
N GLN A 64 -0.89 7.30 0.88
CA GLN A 64 -2.22 7.81 1.23
C GLN A 64 -2.20 8.46 2.61
N ILE A 65 -1.60 7.80 3.61
CA ILE A 65 -1.43 8.34 4.96
C ILE A 65 -0.61 9.64 4.93
N SER A 66 0.52 9.66 4.21
CA SER A 66 1.35 10.86 4.08
C SER A 66 0.60 12.00 3.41
N HIS A 67 -0.14 11.73 2.33
CA HIS A 67 -0.94 12.75 1.65
C HIS A 67 -2.05 13.30 2.56
N ALA A 68 -2.76 12.44 3.28
CA ALA A 68 -3.76 12.85 4.26
C ALA A 68 -3.13 13.73 5.36
N ALA A 69 -1.99 13.33 5.92
CA ALA A 69 -1.28 14.11 6.94
C ALA A 69 -0.80 15.48 6.42
N HIS A 70 -0.32 15.56 5.18
CA HIS A 70 0.05 16.82 4.55
C HIS A 70 -1.16 17.73 4.30
N ALA A 71 -2.29 17.17 3.84
CA ALA A 71 -3.52 17.90 3.63
C ALA A 71 -4.12 18.44 4.96
N VAL A 72 -4.12 17.63 6.02
CA VAL A 72 -4.50 18.06 7.37
C VAL A 72 -3.61 19.22 7.83
N SER A 73 -2.28 19.08 7.69
CA SER A 73 -1.33 20.14 8.07
C SER A 73 -1.59 21.43 7.31
N ALA A 74 -1.75 21.36 5.98
CA ALA A 74 -1.99 22.53 5.12
C ALA A 74 -3.27 23.28 5.52
N HIS A 75 -4.39 22.56 5.66
CA HIS A 75 -5.66 23.18 6.07
C HIS A 75 -5.64 23.70 7.51
N THR A 76 -4.84 23.07 8.39
CA THR A 76 -4.65 23.58 9.76
C THR A 76 -3.91 24.91 9.76
N PHE A 77 -2.86 25.07 8.95
CA PHE A 77 -2.16 26.35 8.80
C PHE A 77 -3.03 27.44 8.16
N GLU A 78 -3.86 27.09 7.18
CA GLU A 78 -4.82 28.02 6.59
C GLU A 78 -5.85 28.51 7.62
N LEU A 79 -6.35 27.60 8.47
CA LEU A 79 -7.26 27.91 9.55
C LEU A 79 -6.59 28.83 10.60
N GLU A 80 -5.37 28.53 11.01
CA GLU A 80 -4.58 29.37 11.93
C GLU A 80 -4.38 30.78 11.34
N SER A 81 -4.03 30.86 10.06
CA SER A 81 -3.85 32.15 9.37
C SER A 81 -5.15 32.95 9.29
N ALA A 82 -6.28 32.29 9.02
CA ALA A 82 -7.59 32.94 9.01
C ALA A 82 -7.97 33.48 10.40
N LEU A 83 -7.77 32.69 11.46
CA LEU A 83 -7.99 33.11 12.84
C LEU A 83 -7.09 34.29 13.23
N ALA A 84 -5.79 34.21 12.93
CA ALA A 84 -4.84 35.28 13.25
C ALA A 84 -5.17 36.59 12.54
N SER A 85 -5.73 36.52 11.33
CA SER A 85 -6.11 37.68 10.52
C SER A 85 -7.56 38.13 10.71
N GLY A 86 -8.33 37.48 11.59
CA GLY A 86 -9.74 37.80 11.84
C GLY A 86 -10.67 37.48 10.67
N ARG A 87 -10.23 36.66 9.71
CA ARG A 87 -11.01 36.31 8.51
C ARG A 87 -12.00 35.19 8.80
N PRO A 88 -13.13 35.12 8.07
CA PRO A 88 -14.03 33.99 8.15
C PRO A 88 -13.29 32.71 7.77
N PHE A 89 -13.53 31.63 8.52
CA PHE A 89 -12.79 30.37 8.44
C PHE A 89 -13.68 29.14 8.21
N GLN A 90 -14.97 29.35 7.90
CA GLN A 90 -15.95 28.28 7.68
C GLN A 90 -15.56 27.33 6.54
N GLN A 91 -14.96 27.86 5.46
CA GLN A 91 -14.51 27.04 4.34
C GLN A 91 -13.35 26.14 4.76
N GLN A 92 -12.36 26.68 5.47
CA GLN A 92 -11.18 25.98 5.97
C GLN A 92 -11.60 24.89 6.97
N LEU A 93 -12.52 25.21 7.88
CA LEU A 93 -13.09 24.25 8.83
C LEU A 93 -13.82 23.11 8.12
N SER A 94 -14.56 23.41 7.05
CA SER A 94 -15.29 22.40 6.27
C SER A 94 -14.34 21.48 5.49
N SER A 95 -13.31 22.05 4.84
CA SER A 95 -12.27 21.28 4.16
C SER A 95 -11.50 20.38 5.13
N LEU A 96 -11.16 20.88 6.31
CA LEU A 96 -10.46 20.12 7.34
C LEU A 96 -11.31 18.95 7.85
N LYS A 97 -12.64 19.14 8.03
CA LYS A 97 -13.58 18.05 8.36
C LYS A 97 -13.69 16.99 7.28
N GLN A 98 -13.58 17.37 6.00
CA GLN A 98 -13.61 16.43 4.89
C GLN A 98 -12.33 15.59 4.83
N VAL A 99 -11.17 16.22 4.97
CA VAL A 99 -9.87 15.53 4.95
C VAL A 99 -9.66 14.67 6.19
N ALA A 100 -10.16 15.09 7.36
CA ALA A 100 -10.09 14.34 8.60
C ALA A 100 -11.22 13.31 8.78
N SER A 101 -12.02 13.03 7.74
CA SER A 101 -13.17 12.12 7.84
C SER A 101 -12.80 10.69 8.22
N GLU A 102 -11.57 10.27 7.94
CA GLU A 102 -11.04 8.95 8.28
C GLU A 102 -10.38 8.89 9.67
N ASP A 103 -10.21 10.03 10.36
CA ASP A 103 -9.66 10.11 11.72
C ASP A 103 -10.75 10.50 12.73
N PRO A 104 -11.27 9.54 13.53
CA PRO A 104 -12.35 9.80 14.48
C PRO A 104 -11.99 10.80 15.57
N LEU A 105 -10.71 10.88 15.96
CA LEU A 105 -10.26 11.78 17.02
C LEU A 105 -10.19 13.21 16.49
N LEU A 106 -9.60 13.41 15.31
CA LEU A 106 -9.61 14.71 14.64
C LEU A 106 -11.05 15.17 14.35
N GLN A 107 -11.91 14.28 13.88
CA GLN A 107 -13.32 14.61 13.62
C GLN A 107 -14.04 15.07 14.90
N ALA A 108 -13.83 14.38 16.03
CA ALA A 108 -14.41 14.76 17.32
C ALA A 108 -13.92 16.14 17.79
N ILE A 109 -12.63 16.45 17.61
CA ILE A 109 -12.07 17.78 17.91
C ILE A 109 -12.70 18.85 17.02
N LEU A 110 -12.80 18.62 15.70
CA LEU A 110 -13.37 19.59 14.77
C LEU A 110 -14.88 19.82 14.97
N CYS A 111 -15.58 18.83 15.53
CA CYS A 111 -16.98 18.94 15.89
C CYS A 111 -17.21 19.65 17.24
N SER A 112 -16.21 19.69 18.13
CA SER A 112 -16.32 20.43 19.40
C SER A 112 -16.05 21.93 19.26
N LEU A 113 -15.47 22.35 18.13
CA LEU A 113 -15.23 23.76 17.84
C LEU A 113 -16.56 24.52 17.65
N PRO A 114 -16.70 25.71 18.26
CA PRO A 114 -17.92 26.52 18.13
C PRO A 114 -18.07 27.03 16.69
N SER A 115 -18.98 26.42 15.92
CA SER A 115 -19.20 26.75 14.52
C SER A 115 -19.93 28.08 14.29
N ASP A 116 -20.56 28.63 15.33
CA ASP A 116 -21.39 29.85 15.25
C ASP A 116 -20.60 31.09 14.82
N PHE A 117 -19.28 31.07 15.03
CA PHE A 117 -18.36 32.16 14.69
C PHE A 117 -17.58 31.90 13.39
N ALA A 118 -17.69 30.72 12.80
CA ALA A 118 -16.84 30.33 11.67
C ALA A 118 -17.09 31.15 10.40
N GLY A 119 -18.32 31.64 10.21
CA GLY A 119 -18.70 32.50 9.07
C GLY A 119 -18.49 34.00 9.33
N GLN A 120 -18.07 34.39 10.53
CA GLN A 120 -17.98 35.79 10.94
C GLN A 120 -16.55 36.33 10.82
N VAL A 121 -16.42 37.62 10.54
CA VAL A 121 -15.13 38.33 10.66
C VAL A 121 -14.92 38.60 12.16
N GLY A 122 -13.89 37.98 12.74
CA GLY A 122 -13.51 38.19 14.13
C GLY A 122 -12.45 39.29 14.28
N PRO A 123 -12.18 39.76 15.51
CA PRO A 123 -11.05 40.64 15.76
C PRO A 123 -9.74 39.94 15.37
N SER A 124 -8.91 40.62 14.59
CA SER A 124 -7.57 40.14 14.27
C SER A 124 -6.71 40.07 15.54
N ALA A 125 -5.69 39.22 15.56
CA ALA A 125 -4.75 39.17 16.68
C ALA A 125 -4.09 40.54 16.96
N SER A 126 -3.93 41.37 15.92
CA SER A 126 -3.45 42.74 16.06
C SER A 126 -4.47 43.68 16.70
N ASP A 127 -5.76 43.51 16.38
CA ASP A 127 -6.84 44.32 16.95
C ASP A 127 -7.03 43.98 18.43
N GLN A 128 -6.97 42.68 18.77
CA GLN A 128 -7.08 42.23 20.15
C GLN A 128 -5.94 42.77 21.02
N LYS A 129 -4.70 42.80 20.51
CA LYS A 129 -3.56 43.41 21.20
C LYS A 129 -3.72 44.91 21.41
N LEU A 130 -4.32 45.63 20.46
CA LEU A 130 -4.62 47.05 20.62
C LEU A 130 -5.66 47.29 21.71
N GLU A 131 -6.71 46.46 21.75
CA GLU A 131 -7.73 46.53 22.80
C GLU A 131 -7.17 46.19 24.17
N ASP A 132 -6.33 45.14 24.30
CA ASP A 132 -5.67 44.80 25.56
C ASP A 132 -4.78 45.95 26.08
N VAL A 133 -4.06 46.63 25.17
CA VAL A 133 -3.25 47.81 25.53
C VAL A 133 -4.12 48.99 25.96
N LYS A 134 -5.23 49.27 25.26
CA LYS A 134 -6.18 50.33 25.64
C LYS A 134 -6.80 50.05 27.02
N VAL A 135 -7.19 48.81 27.28
CA VAL A 135 -7.72 48.40 28.60
C VAL A 135 -6.65 48.57 29.67
N ALA A 136 -5.40 48.18 29.41
CA ALA A 136 -4.30 48.37 30.38
C ALA A 136 -4.03 49.85 30.70
N ILE A 137 -4.14 50.74 29.72
CA ILE A 137 -3.96 52.20 29.91
C ILE A 137 -5.16 52.82 30.64
N ASN A 138 -6.38 52.35 30.40
CA ASN A 138 -7.61 52.95 30.96
C ASN A 138 -7.95 52.45 32.38
N VAL A 139 -7.19 51.47 32.89
CA VAL A 139 -7.31 50.90 34.25
C VAL A 139 -6.15 51.35 35.16
N SER A 140 -5.21 52.15 34.65
CA SER A 140 -4.13 52.80 35.41
C SER A 140 -4.43 54.26 35.71
#